data_AF-A0A392SJI0-F1
#
_entry.id   AF-A0A392SJI0-F1
#
_cell.length_a   1.000
_cell.length_b   1.000
_cell.length_c   1.000
_cell.angle_alpha   90.00
_cell.angle_beta   90.00
_cell.angle_gamma   90.00
#
_symmetry.space_group_name_H-M   'P 1'
#
loop_
_entity.id
_entity.type
_entity.pdbx_description
1 polymer ?
#
loop_
_entity_poly.entity_id
_entity_poly.type
_entity_poly.pdbx_seq_one_letter_code
_entity_poly.pdbx_strand_id
1 'polypeptide(L)' 'MRALWEELDQFRPLPRCTCPRQCVCAAMCNARMFKTGDKIIQFLIGLNEQYQSVRSQILLMEPLPAINK' A
#
# COMPACT_ATOMS: atom_id res chain seq x y z
N MET A 1 14.22 -5.56 -8.55
CA MET A 1 13.15 -4.64 -8.09
C MET A 1 12.38 -5.18 -6.87
N ARG A 2 12.05 -6.47 -6.79
CA ARG A 2 11.39 -7.06 -5.59
C ARG A 2 12.20 -6.91 -4.29
N ALA A 3 13.50 -7.21 -4.32
CA ALA A 3 14.38 -7.13 -3.15
C ALA A 3 14.41 -5.74 -2.46
N LEU A 4 14.47 -4.64 -3.22
CA LEU A 4 14.49 -3.29 -2.65
C LEU A 4 13.17 -2.94 -1.91
N TRP A 5 12.04 -3.38 -2.46
CA TRP A 5 10.74 -3.18 -1.80
C TRP A 5 10.59 -4.06 -0.57
N GLU A 6 11.13 -5.28 -0.58
CA GLU A 6 11.16 -6.18 0.57
C GLU A 6 12.03 -5.59 1.70
N GLU A 7 13.21 -5.08 1.40
CA GLU A 7 14.05 -4.37 2.38
C GLU A 7 13.33 -3.14 2.94
N LEU A 8 12.74 -2.32 2.08
CA LEU A 8 12.01 -1.11 2.49
C LEU A 8 10.79 -1.44 3.37
N ASP A 9 10.13 -2.58 3.16
CA ASP A 9 9.03 -3.07 3.98
C ASP A 9 9.50 -3.37 5.41
N GLN A 10 10.70 -3.93 5.56
CA GLN A 10 11.32 -4.23 6.86
C GLN A 10 11.63 -2.96 7.65
N PHE A 11 12.06 -1.89 6.99
CA PHE A 11 12.32 -0.60 7.64
C PHE A 11 11.06 0.18 8.03
N ARG A 12 9.90 -0.16 7.44
CA ARG A 12 8.62 0.53 7.68
C ARG A 12 7.54 -0.42 8.20
N PRO A 13 7.72 -1.04 9.37
CA PRO A 13 6.71 -1.90 9.95
C PRO A 13 5.48 -1.10 10.37
N LEU A 14 4.29 -1.71 10.25
CA LEU A 14 3.09 -1.13 10.84
C LEU A 14 3.26 -1.10 12.37
N PRO A 15 2.96 0.02 13.03
CA PRO A 15 3.03 0.11 14.48
C PRO A 15 2.08 -0.93 15.12
N ARG A 16 2.54 -1.57 16.19
CA ARG A 16 1.72 -2.51 16.97
C ARG A 16 1.00 -1.73 18.07
N CYS A 17 -0.33 -1.83 18.13
CA CYS A 17 -1.09 -1.33 19.29
C CYS A 17 -1.01 -2.37 20.40
N THR A 18 -0.78 -1.93 21.64
CA THR A 18 -0.89 -2.75 22.86
C THR A 18 -2.32 -2.75 23.43
N CYS A 19 -3.25 -2.22 22.65
CA CYS A 19 -4.62 -1.98 23.02
C CYS A 19 -5.35 -3.33 23.22
N PRO A 20 -6.09 -3.53 24.33
CA PRO A 20 -6.72 -4.82 24.64
C PRO A 20 -7.83 -5.19 23.64
N ARG A 21 -8.31 -4.23 22.85
CA ARG A 21 -9.23 -4.41 21.73
C ARG A 21 -8.62 -3.80 20.47
N GLN A 22 -9.12 -4.22 19.31
CA GLN A 22 -8.65 -3.70 18.03
C GLN A 22 -8.78 -2.17 18.03
N CYS A 23 -7.66 -1.48 17.85
CA CYS A 23 -7.64 -0.04 17.88
C CYS A 23 -8.26 0.55 16.61
N VAL A 24 -9.18 1.48 16.82
CA VAL A 24 -9.92 2.20 15.77
C VAL A 24 -9.48 3.67 15.67
N CYS A 25 -8.34 4.03 16.26
CA CYS A 25 -7.85 5.40 16.18
C CYS A 25 -7.50 5.75 14.72
N ALA A 26 -7.74 7.01 14.34
CA ALA A 26 -7.49 7.50 12.99
C ALA A 26 -6.04 7.27 12.56
N ALA A 27 -5.07 7.40 13.48
CA ALA A 27 -3.66 7.15 13.19
C ALA A 27 -3.38 5.70 12.73
N MET A 28 -3.95 4.70 13.41
CA MET A 28 -3.80 3.29 13.03
C MET A 28 -4.54 2.96 11.74
N CYS A 29 -5.71 3.58 11.52
CA CYS A 29 -6.45 3.45 10.27
C CYS A 29 -5.63 3.99 9.10
N ASN A 30 -5.12 5.22 9.23
CA ASN A 30 -4.30 5.89 8.22
C ASN A 30 -3.03 5.09 7.93
N ALA A 31 -2.34 4.60 8.97
CA ALA A 31 -1.14 3.76 8.78
C ALA A 31 -1.43 2.51 7.92
N ARG A 32 -2.57 1.84 8.15
CA ARG A 32 -2.99 0.68 7.33
C ARG A 32 -3.37 1.09 5.91
N MET A 33 -4.04 2.22 5.74
CA MET A 33 -4.39 2.75 4.41
C MET A 33 -3.14 3.06 3.60
N PHE A 34 -2.17 3.80 4.15
CA PHE A 34 -0.90 4.10 3.48
C PHE A 34 -0.14 2.83 3.13
N LYS A 35 -0.06 1.87 4.06
CA LYS A 35 0.60 0.57 3.79
C LYS A 35 -0.07 -0.21 2.66
N THR A 36 -1.39 -0.10 2.53
CA THR A 36 -2.15 -0.71 1.44
C THR A 36 -1.88 0.00 0.12
N GLY A 37 -1.85 1.34 0.14
CA GLY A 37 -1.48 2.16 -1.03
C GLY A 37 -0.09 1.82 -1.58
N ASP A 38 0.92 1.70 -0.71
CA ASP A 38 2.27 1.30 -1.11
C ASP A 38 2.29 -0.05 -1.85
N LYS A 39 1.51 -1.03 -1.38
CA LYS A 39 1.40 -2.35 -2.02
C LYS A 39 0.71 -2.28 -3.38
N ILE A 40 -0.32 -1.44 -3.51
CA ILE A 40 -0.99 -1.20 -4.79
C ILE A 40 0.00 -0.60 -5.79
N ILE A 41 0.75 0.42 -5.38
CA ILE A 41 1.78 1.05 -6.22
C ILE A 41 2.85 0.04 -6.63
N GLN A 42 3.35 -0.76 -5.68
CA GLN A 42 4.34 -1.80 -5.96
C GLN A 42 3.82 -2.83 -6.98
N PHE A 43 2.57 -3.27 -6.83
CA PHE A 43 1.91 -4.17 -7.79
C PHE A 43 1.83 -3.53 -9.18
N LEU A 44 1.32 -2.30 -9.27
CA LEU A 44 1.16 -1.58 -10.52
C LEU A 44 2.49 -1.32 -11.24
N ILE A 45 3.56 -0.98 -10.51
CA ILE A 45 4.90 -0.79 -11.07
C ILE A 45 5.46 -2.12 -11.60
N GLY A 46 5.11 -3.25 -10.97
CA GLY A 46 5.53 -4.59 -11.39
C GLY A 46 4.77 -5.16 -12.59
N LEU A 47 3.72 -4.50 -13.07
CA LEU A 47 2.98 -4.92 -14.26
C LEU A 47 3.80 -4.72 -15.54
N ASN A 48 3.51 -5.54 -16.55
CA ASN A 48 4.11 -5.43 -17.88
C ASN A 48 3.73 -4.10 -18.57
N GLU A 49 4.55 -3.61 -19.50
CA GLU A 49 4.42 -2.33 -20.20
C GLU A 49 3.09 -2.17 -20.95
N GLN A 50 2.47 -3.27 -21.38
CA GLN A 50 1.13 -3.28 -21.97
C GLN A 50 0.04 -2.65 -21.06
N TYR A 51 0.27 -2.58 -19.75
CA TYR A 51 -0.64 -1.97 -18.77
C TYR A 51 -0.26 -0.52 -18.42
N GLN A 52 0.69 0.11 -19.12
CA GLN A 52 1.21 1.43 -18.78
C GLN A 52 0.13 2.52 -18.75
N SER A 53 -0.78 2.54 -19.72
CA SER A 53 -1.87 3.53 -19.78
C SER A 53 -2.83 3.40 -18.60
N VAL A 54 -3.27 2.17 -18.31
CA VAL A 54 -4.15 1.85 -17.18
C VAL A 54 -3.48 2.17 -15.85
N ARG A 55 -2.19 1.86 -15.71
CA ARG A 55 -1.38 2.20 -14.53
C ARG A 55 -1.37 3.71 -14.28
N SER A 56 -1.08 4.50 -15.32
CA SER A 56 -1.05 5.96 -15.20
C SER A 56 -2.41 6.52 -14.76
N GLN A 57 -3.52 5.98 -15.28
CA GLN A 57 -4.86 6.38 -14.87
C GLN A 57 -5.13 6.04 -13.41
N ILE A 58 -4.78 4.83 -12.96
CA ILE A 58 -5.00 4.40 -11.57
C ILE A 58 -4.15 5.24 -10.59
N LEU A 59 -2.90 5.55 -10.93
CA LEU A 59 -2.01 6.34 -10.07
C LEU A 59 -2.46 7.80 -9.90
N LEU A 60 -3.34 8.30 -10.77
CA LEU A 60 -3.95 9.62 -10.68
C LEU A 60 -5.24 9.63 -9.84
N MET A 61 -5.74 8.47 -9.41
CA MET A 61 -6.94 8.39 -8.58
C MET A 61 -6.64 8.74 -7.12
N GLU A 62 -7.49 9.57 -6.51
CA GLU A 62 -7.42 9.92 -5.09
C GLU A 62 -8.78 9.68 -4.41
N PRO A 63 -8.91 8.68 -3.50
CA PRO A 63 -7.89 7.71 -3.08
C PRO A 63 -7.63 6.62 -4.14
N LEU A 64 -6.48 5.94 -4.04
CA LEU A 64 -6.19 4.75 -4.86
C LEU A 64 -7.32 3.72 -4.71
N PRO A 65 -7.71 3.04 -5.81
CA PRO A 65 -8.79 2.06 -5.77
C PRO A 65 -8.44 0.88 -4.85
N ALA A 66 -9.44 0.39 -4.14
CA ALA A 66 -9.28 -0.80 -3.32
C ALA A 66 -9.06 -2.04 -4.22
N ILE A 67 -8.01 -2.81 -3.94
CA ILE A 67 -7.84 -4.13 -4.53
C ILE A 67 -8.65 -5.13 -3.69
N ASN A 68 -9.68 -5.71 -4.30
CA ASN A 68 -10.39 -6.83 -3.67
C ASN A 68 -9.47 -8.07 -3.62
N LYS A 69 -9.55 -8.81 -2.51
CA LYS A 69 -8.90 -10.12 -2.35
C LYS A 69 -9.68 -11.21 -3.08
#